data_AF-A0A952SZX2-F1
#
_entry.id   AF-A0A952SZX2-F1
#
_cell.length_a   1.000
_cell.length_b   1.000
_cell.length_c   1.000
_cell.angle_alpha   90.00
_cell.angle_beta   90.00
_cell.angle_gamma   90.00
#
_symmetry.space_group_name_H-M   'P 1'
#
loop_
_entity.id
_entity.type
_entity.pdbx_description
1 polymer ?
#
loop_
_entity_poly.entity_id
_entity_poly.type
_entity_poly.pdbx_seq_one_letter_code
_entity_poly.pdbx_strand_id
1 'polypeptide(L)'
;MAHLLWGHIYYKDHFAGTLRQEPGDRTSFTYHESYLSSGQPSIAHTLPLQAAPFLSESGLPPFFDNLVAEGWLEVAQTRLLAKRRASRFELLLAFGQDCAGAVSVIDPEPQERGIIQPDNPMDMAVMAGRASLSGIQPKLALIEQDRTFRPARARELSTHIGKFPSPRHEDLTANEFLTTMA
;
A
#
# COMPACT_ATOMS: atom_id res chain seq x y z
N MET A 1 -22.55 18.15 -1.89
CA MET A 1 -22.23 17.16 -2.94
C MET A 1 -21.17 16.24 -2.38
N ALA A 2 -21.33 14.92 -2.51
CA ALA A 2 -20.29 13.99 -2.07
C ALA A 2 -19.05 14.19 -2.95
N HIS A 3 -17.89 14.38 -2.32
CA HIS A 3 -16.62 14.45 -3.03
C HIS A 3 -16.21 13.03 -3.41
N LEU A 4 -16.09 12.75 -4.71
CA LEU A 4 -15.63 11.44 -5.18
C LEU A 4 -14.12 11.35 -5.05
N LEU A 5 -13.63 10.23 -4.53
CA LEU A 5 -12.21 9.99 -4.34
C LEU A 5 -11.51 9.70 -5.67
N TRP A 6 -10.25 10.10 -5.80
CA TRP A 6 -9.43 9.77 -6.96
C TRP A 6 -7.95 9.77 -6.60
N GLY A 7 -7.17 8.99 -7.36
CA GLY A 7 -5.75 8.78 -7.12
C GLY A 7 -4.96 8.66 -8.41
N HIS A 8 -3.73 9.18 -8.41
CA HIS A 8 -2.78 8.99 -9.50
C HIS A 8 -2.03 7.67 -9.31
N ILE A 9 -2.01 6.85 -10.36
CA ILE A 9 -1.35 5.55 -10.36
C ILE A 9 -0.04 5.69 -11.12
N TYR A 10 1.04 5.24 -10.50
CA TYR A 10 2.37 5.21 -11.11
C TYR A 10 2.88 3.78 -11.20
N TYR A 11 3.59 3.47 -12.27
CA TYR A 11 4.45 2.28 -12.37
C TYR A 11 5.90 2.76 -12.37
N LYS A 12 6.62 2.46 -11.29
CA LYS A 12 7.89 3.11 -10.94
C LYS A 12 7.65 4.64 -10.95
N ASP A 13 8.39 5.38 -11.76
CA ASP A 13 8.24 6.83 -11.90
C ASP A 13 7.34 7.26 -13.07
N HIS A 14 6.69 6.31 -13.76
CA HIS A 14 5.85 6.61 -14.92
C HIS A 14 4.39 6.74 -14.51
N PHE A 15 3.76 7.87 -14.83
CA PHE A 15 2.34 8.06 -14.61
C PHE A 15 1.55 7.08 -15.48
N ALA A 16 0.94 6.08 -14.85
CA ALA A 16 0.25 4.99 -15.51
C ALA A 16 -1.21 5.34 -15.82
N GLY A 17 -1.89 6.06 -14.92
CA GLY A 17 -3.30 6.33 -15.08
C GLY A 17 -3.95 6.90 -13.84
N THR A 18 -5.28 6.96 -13.85
CA THR A 18 -6.07 7.47 -12.73
C THR A 18 -7.05 6.41 -12.26
N LEU A 19 -7.10 6.19 -10.95
CA LEU A 19 -8.14 5.43 -10.27
C LEU A 19 -9.16 6.41 -9.70
N ARG A 20 -10.45 6.20 -9.94
CA ARG A 20 -11.53 7.11 -9.54
C ARG A 20 -12.67 6.36 -8.90
N GLN A 21 -13.32 7.02 -7.96
CA GLN A 21 -14.60 6.59 -7.42
C GLN A 21 -15.69 7.09 -8.35
N GLU A 22 -16.62 6.22 -8.67
CA GLU A 22 -17.78 6.51 -9.48
C GLU A 22 -19.04 6.59 -8.59
N PRO A 23 -20.16 7.13 -9.08
CA PRO A 23 -21.41 7.11 -8.33
C PRO A 23 -21.80 5.70 -7.88
N GLY A 24 -22.17 5.59 -6.61
CA GLY A 24 -22.43 4.31 -5.92
C GLY A 24 -21.18 3.78 -5.22
N ASP A 25 -21.03 2.46 -5.21
CA ASP A 25 -19.84 1.76 -4.68
C ASP A 25 -18.85 1.42 -5.81
N ARG A 26 -18.98 2.06 -6.97
CA ARG A 26 -18.23 1.71 -8.17
C ARG A 26 -16.88 2.43 -8.21
N THR A 27 -15.94 1.85 -8.92
CA THR A 27 -14.66 2.50 -9.21
C THR A 27 -14.26 2.27 -10.66
N SER A 28 -13.43 3.18 -11.18
CA SER A 28 -12.87 3.09 -12.52
C SER A 28 -11.36 3.27 -12.50
N PHE A 29 -10.64 2.48 -13.27
CA PHE A 29 -9.22 2.72 -13.55
C PHE A 29 -9.02 2.95 -15.04
N THR A 30 -8.37 4.05 -15.39
CA THR A 30 -8.09 4.43 -16.78
C THR A 30 -6.61 4.69 -16.95
N TYR A 31 -5.99 3.96 -17.88
CA TYR A 31 -4.62 4.23 -18.29
C TYR A 31 -4.52 5.62 -18.95
N HIS A 32 -3.41 6.32 -18.70
CA HIS A 32 -3.11 7.55 -19.39
C HIS A 32 -2.58 7.28 -20.80
N GLU A 33 -2.94 8.13 -21.77
CA GLU A 33 -2.54 7.95 -23.18
C GLU A 33 -1.01 7.90 -23.36
N SER A 34 -0.27 8.72 -22.63
CA SER A 34 1.19 8.68 -22.65
C SER A 34 1.76 7.36 -22.14
N TYR A 35 1.07 6.67 -21.23
CA TYR A 35 1.51 5.38 -20.72
C TYR A 35 1.25 4.27 -21.75
N LEU A 36 0.08 4.28 -22.37
CA LEU A 36 -0.28 3.33 -23.45
C LEU A 36 0.70 3.41 -24.63
N SER A 37 1.26 4.59 -24.90
CA SER A 37 2.24 4.82 -25.97
C SER A 37 3.71 4.67 -25.55
N SER A 38 3.98 4.46 -24.24
CA SER A 38 5.36 4.47 -23.71
C SER A 38 6.13 3.15 -23.85
N GLY A 39 5.45 2.06 -24.24
CA GLY A 39 6.04 0.71 -24.25
C GLY A 39 6.22 0.09 -22.85
N GLN A 40 5.73 0.73 -21.79
CA GLN A 40 5.70 0.17 -20.43
C GLN A 40 4.69 -1.00 -20.34
N PRO A 41 4.90 -1.96 -19.41
CA PRO A 41 3.98 -3.07 -19.23
C PRO A 41 2.66 -2.64 -18.57
N SER A 42 1.65 -3.51 -18.59
CA SER A 42 0.47 -3.33 -17.74
C SER A 42 0.85 -3.37 -16.26
N ILE A 43 0.13 -2.61 -15.43
CA ILE A 43 0.39 -2.57 -13.97
C ILE A 43 -0.05 -3.87 -13.27
N ALA A 44 -0.96 -4.62 -13.89
CA ALA A 44 -1.46 -5.90 -13.42
C ALA A 44 -1.88 -6.78 -14.60
N HIS A 45 -1.89 -8.10 -14.41
CA HIS A 45 -2.43 -9.03 -15.40
C HIS A 45 -3.94 -8.87 -15.62
N THR A 46 -4.67 -8.48 -14.58
CA THR A 46 -6.13 -8.23 -14.63
C THR A 46 -6.48 -6.85 -15.19
N LEU A 47 -5.48 -6.00 -15.46
CA LEU A 47 -5.64 -4.66 -16.02
C LEU A 47 -4.77 -4.51 -17.27
N PRO A 48 -5.03 -5.27 -18.36
CA PRO A 48 -4.24 -5.18 -19.59
C PRO A 48 -4.23 -3.75 -20.17
N LEU A 49 -3.22 -3.42 -20.98
CA LEU A 49 -3.15 -2.10 -21.62
C LEU A 49 -4.31 -1.91 -22.60
N GLN A 50 -5.18 -0.94 -22.32
CA GLN A 50 -6.26 -0.51 -23.20
C GLN A 50 -6.67 0.93 -22.88
N ALA A 51 -7.29 1.60 -23.86
CA ALA A 51 -7.79 2.96 -23.70
C ALA A 51 -9.11 3.03 -22.91
N ALA A 52 -9.95 1.99 -23.00
CA ALA A 52 -11.22 1.95 -22.30
C ALA A 52 -11.02 1.78 -20.78
N PRO A 53 -11.84 2.44 -19.93
CA PRO A 53 -11.75 2.31 -18.49
C PRO A 53 -12.06 0.88 -18.03
N PHE A 54 -11.34 0.42 -17.02
CA PHE A 54 -11.70 -0.77 -16.25
C PHE A 54 -12.69 -0.37 -15.17
N LEU A 55 -13.89 -0.93 -15.23
CA LEU A 55 -14.94 -0.65 -14.25
C LEU A 55 -15.04 -1.79 -13.22
N SER A 56 -15.11 -1.42 -11.95
CA SER A 56 -15.52 -2.31 -10.86
C SER A 56 -16.91 -1.90 -10.40
N GLU A 57 -17.85 -2.85 -10.40
CA GLU A 57 -19.24 -2.60 -10.00
C GLU A 57 -19.42 -2.44 -8.47
N SER A 58 -18.44 -2.88 -7.69
CA SER A 58 -18.40 -2.71 -6.23
C SER A 58 -16.96 -2.70 -5.75
N GLY A 59 -16.64 -1.74 -4.89
CA GLY A 59 -15.32 -1.55 -4.32
C GLY A 59 -14.22 -1.28 -5.34
N LEU A 60 -12.98 -1.49 -4.91
CA LEU A 60 -11.78 -1.36 -5.72
C LEU A 60 -11.63 -2.55 -6.70
N PRO A 61 -10.97 -2.37 -7.86
CA PRO A 61 -10.54 -3.50 -8.66
C PRO A 61 -9.61 -4.40 -7.83
N PRO A 62 -9.68 -5.74 -7.96
CA PRO A 62 -8.95 -6.67 -7.08
C PRO A 62 -7.45 -6.40 -6.97
N PHE A 63 -6.82 -5.91 -8.04
CA PHE A 63 -5.41 -5.52 -8.01
C PHE A 63 -5.14 -4.44 -6.94
N PHE A 64 -5.91 -3.36 -6.93
CA PHE A 64 -5.75 -2.26 -5.98
C PHE A 64 -6.24 -2.64 -4.58
N ASP A 65 -7.28 -3.47 -4.51
CA ASP A 65 -7.83 -3.94 -3.25
C ASP A 65 -6.78 -4.74 -2.45
N ASN A 66 -6.02 -5.61 -3.14
CA ASN A 66 -4.93 -6.39 -2.55
C ASN A 66 -3.72 -5.54 -2.11
N LEU A 67 -3.69 -4.24 -2.42
CA LEU A 67 -2.67 -3.31 -1.92
C LEU A 67 -3.05 -2.67 -0.59
N VAL A 68 -4.32 -2.77 -0.18
CA VAL A 68 -4.81 -2.20 1.07
C VAL A 68 -4.43 -3.13 2.22
N ALA A 69 -3.99 -2.55 3.34
CA ALA A 69 -3.70 -3.31 4.55
C ALA A 69 -4.95 -4.06 5.06
N GLU A 70 -4.72 -5.14 5.81
CA GLU A 70 -5.76 -5.96 6.41
C GLU A 70 -5.53 -6.15 7.92
N GLY A 71 -6.59 -6.53 8.63
CA GLY A 71 -6.51 -6.95 10.03
C GLY A 71 -6.05 -5.84 10.96
N TRP A 72 -5.04 -6.10 11.79
CA TRP A 72 -4.61 -5.13 12.81
C TRP A 72 -3.98 -3.88 12.19
N LEU A 73 -3.30 -4.00 11.04
CA LEU A 73 -2.64 -2.87 10.37
C LEU A 73 -3.68 -1.93 9.76
N GLU A 74 -4.74 -2.47 9.18
CA GLU A 74 -5.91 -1.71 8.70
C GLU A 74 -6.55 -0.90 9.84
N VAL A 75 -6.74 -1.52 11.01
CA VAL A 75 -7.29 -0.85 12.19
C VAL A 75 -6.39 0.28 12.67
N ALA A 76 -5.07 0.07 12.69
CA ALA A 76 -4.11 1.09 13.08
C ALA A 76 -4.07 2.26 12.08
N GLN A 77 -4.03 1.96 10.78
CA GLN A 77 -4.08 2.95 9.69
C GLN A 77 -5.39 3.76 9.71
N THR A 78 -6.52 3.12 9.99
CA THR A 78 -7.81 3.81 10.13
C THR A 78 -7.78 4.83 11.28
N ARG A 79 -7.15 4.48 12.40
CA ARG A 79 -6.97 5.39 13.56
C ARG A 79 -6.04 6.56 13.22
N LEU A 80 -5.00 6.32 12.41
CA LEU A 80 -4.13 7.39 11.91
C LEU A 80 -4.88 8.44 11.07
N LEU A 81 -5.96 8.04 10.40
CA LEU A 81 -6.85 8.97 9.68
C LEU A 81 -7.87 9.66 10.59
N ALA A 82 -7.76 9.49 11.93
CA ALA A 82 -8.71 9.99 12.92
C ALA A 82 -10.17 9.58 12.64
N LYS A 83 -10.37 8.44 11.97
CA LYS A 83 -11.69 7.92 11.57
C LYS A 83 -12.09 6.72 12.43
N ARG A 84 -13.41 6.57 12.63
CA ARG A 84 -13.97 5.32 13.21
C ARG A 84 -14.00 4.18 12.20
N ARG A 85 -14.20 4.51 10.93
CA ARG A 85 -14.16 3.61 9.77
C ARG A 85 -13.59 4.39 8.60
N ALA A 86 -12.68 3.77 7.86
CA ALA A 86 -12.20 4.27 6.59
C ALA A 86 -12.58 3.25 5.51
N SER A 87 -12.96 3.73 4.34
CA SER A 87 -13.13 2.88 3.16
C SER A 87 -11.77 2.38 2.69
N ARG A 88 -11.78 1.27 1.96
CA ARG A 88 -10.57 0.69 1.37
C ARG A 88 -9.87 1.67 0.42
N PHE A 89 -10.64 2.50 -0.30
CA PHE A 89 -10.07 3.53 -1.15
C PHE A 89 -9.42 4.67 -0.34
N GLU A 90 -10.03 5.13 0.76
CA GLU A 90 -9.38 6.12 1.64
C GLU A 90 -8.07 5.60 2.21
N LEU A 91 -8.03 4.34 2.64
CA LEU A 91 -6.80 3.70 3.10
C LEU A 91 -5.76 3.59 1.98
N LEU A 92 -6.18 3.24 0.77
CA LEU A 92 -5.28 3.16 -0.38
C LEU A 92 -4.68 4.52 -0.74
N LEU A 93 -5.47 5.59 -0.76
CA LEU A 93 -4.97 6.95 -1.01
C LEU A 93 -4.01 7.38 0.10
N ALA A 94 -4.36 7.08 1.35
CA ALA A 94 -3.56 7.46 2.49
C ALA A 94 -2.29 6.62 2.69
N PHE A 95 -2.16 5.40 2.17
CA PHE A 95 -0.96 4.59 2.46
C PHE A 95 -0.32 4.00 1.20
N GLY A 96 -0.97 4.09 0.05
CA GLY A 96 -0.58 3.42 -1.19
C GLY A 96 0.59 4.03 -1.94
N GLN A 97 1.21 5.11 -1.44
CA GLN A 97 2.40 5.68 -2.05
C GLN A 97 3.55 4.66 -2.11
N ASP A 98 3.69 3.85 -1.06
CA ASP A 98 4.70 2.80 -1.00
C ASP A 98 4.01 1.45 -0.82
N CYS A 99 3.81 0.73 -1.92
CA CYS A 99 3.17 -0.59 -1.96
C CYS A 99 4.19 -1.70 -2.23
N ALA A 100 3.75 -2.96 -2.11
CA ALA A 100 4.53 -4.07 -2.64
C ALA A 100 4.56 -3.99 -4.18
N GLY A 101 5.71 -4.32 -4.75
CA GLY A 101 5.92 -4.24 -6.20
C GLY A 101 6.31 -2.83 -6.66
N ALA A 102 5.93 -2.51 -7.90
CA ALA A 102 6.37 -1.30 -8.60
C ALA A 102 5.27 -0.26 -8.77
N VAL A 103 4.11 -0.43 -8.13
CA VAL A 103 2.97 0.49 -8.28
C VAL A 103 2.86 1.39 -7.07
N SER A 104 2.65 2.68 -7.32
CA SER A 104 2.34 3.67 -6.28
C SER A 104 1.00 4.32 -6.57
N VAL A 105 0.22 4.55 -5.50
CA VAL A 105 -1.02 5.31 -5.51
C VAL A 105 -0.77 6.62 -4.78
N ILE A 106 -0.89 7.73 -5.50
CA ILE A 106 -0.66 9.06 -4.96
C ILE A 106 -1.99 9.78 -4.84
N ASP A 107 -2.34 10.17 -3.62
CA ASP A 107 -3.45 11.08 -3.35
C ASP A 107 -3.11 12.49 -3.87
N PRO A 108 -3.86 13.04 -4.82
CA PRO A 108 -3.69 14.41 -5.31
C PRO A 108 -4.07 15.45 -4.25
N GLU A 109 -4.89 15.06 -3.27
CA GLU A 109 -5.37 15.92 -2.19
C GLU A 109 -5.10 15.23 -0.82
N PRO A 110 -3.82 15.10 -0.41
CA PRO A 110 -3.45 14.29 0.73
C PRO A 110 -4.16 14.72 2.01
N GLN A 111 -4.82 13.76 2.67
CA GLN A 111 -5.36 13.98 4.01
C GLN A 111 -4.22 14.04 5.04
N GLU A 112 -4.34 14.94 6.01
CA GLU A 112 -3.45 14.96 7.18
C GLU A 112 -3.57 13.65 7.95
N ARG A 113 -2.42 13.10 8.34
CA ARG A 113 -2.34 11.87 9.14
C ARG A 113 -1.91 12.24 10.56
N GLY A 114 -2.44 11.51 11.53
CA GLY A 114 -1.96 11.60 12.90
C GLY A 114 -0.48 11.22 13.02
N ILE A 115 0.15 11.70 14.08
CA ILE A 115 1.51 11.31 14.46
C ILE A 115 1.39 10.33 15.63
N ILE A 116 1.84 9.10 15.43
CA ILE A 116 2.10 8.10 16.47
C ILE A 116 3.57 8.16 16.84
N GLN A 117 3.85 8.29 18.13
CA GLN A 117 5.21 8.13 18.64
C GLN A 117 5.52 6.62 18.67
N PRO A 118 6.55 6.14 17.95
CA PRO A 118 6.75 4.72 17.77
C PRO A 118 7.43 4.10 19.01
N ASP A 119 6.62 3.82 20.04
CA ASP A 119 7.10 3.31 21.32
C ASP A 119 7.26 1.77 21.32
N ASN A 120 6.68 1.09 20.33
CA ASN A 120 6.77 -0.38 20.18
C ASN A 120 6.89 -0.80 18.69
N PRO A 121 7.20 -2.07 18.41
CA PRO A 121 7.36 -2.57 17.04
C PRO A 121 6.11 -2.43 16.15
N MET A 122 4.90 -2.49 16.72
CA MET A 122 3.66 -2.32 15.96
C MET A 122 3.52 -0.88 15.48
N ASP A 123 3.79 0.09 16.36
CA ASP A 123 3.73 1.51 16.03
C ASP A 123 4.82 1.89 15.01
N MET A 124 6.02 1.31 15.15
CA MET A 124 7.07 1.42 14.12
C MET A 124 6.62 0.86 12.77
N ALA A 125 6.01 -0.33 12.76
CA ALA A 125 5.51 -0.96 11.54
C ALA A 125 4.35 -0.18 10.91
N VAL A 126 3.52 0.50 11.70
CA VAL A 126 2.45 1.37 11.19
C VAL A 126 3.02 2.64 10.58
N MET A 127 4.03 3.24 11.21
CA MET A 127 4.65 4.49 10.78
C MET A 127 5.52 4.35 9.54
N ALA A 128 6.35 3.32 9.51
CA ALA A 128 7.31 3.07 8.43
C ALA A 128 6.86 1.93 7.49
N GLY A 129 5.64 1.42 7.70
CA GLY A 129 5.06 0.37 6.89
C GLY A 129 4.50 0.87 5.58
N ARG A 130 4.79 0.10 4.54
CA ARG A 130 4.12 0.13 3.23
C ARG A 130 2.65 -0.27 3.40
N ALA A 131 1.73 0.28 2.60
CA ALA A 131 0.31 -0.13 2.62
C ALA A 131 0.09 -1.63 2.43
N SER A 132 1.02 -2.28 1.72
CA SER A 132 0.80 -3.56 1.04
C SER A 132 1.77 -4.66 1.50
N LEU A 133 2.49 -4.51 2.62
CA LEU A 133 3.30 -5.62 3.16
C LEU A 133 2.37 -6.69 3.77
N SER A 134 1.71 -7.46 2.88
CA SER A 134 0.69 -8.46 3.17
C SER A 134 1.13 -9.45 4.26
N GLY A 135 0.17 -9.91 5.05
CA GLY A 135 0.35 -10.86 6.15
C GLY A 135 0.13 -10.23 7.53
N ILE A 136 -0.41 -11.04 8.44
CA ILE A 136 -0.80 -10.63 9.80
C ILE A 136 0.42 -10.27 10.67
N GLN A 137 1.60 -10.79 10.36
CA GLN A 137 2.80 -10.55 11.17
C GLN A 137 3.32 -9.11 11.00
N PRO A 138 3.61 -8.39 12.09
CA PRO A 138 4.19 -7.07 12.03
C PRO A 138 5.57 -7.09 11.38
N LYS A 139 5.79 -6.14 10.49
CA LYS A 139 7.01 -6.09 9.69
C LYS A 139 7.32 -4.67 9.25
N LEU A 140 8.60 -4.44 9.00
CA LEU A 140 9.17 -3.14 8.69
C LEU A 140 10.09 -3.25 7.48
N ALA A 141 9.96 -2.31 6.55
CA ALA A 141 10.88 -2.17 5.44
C ALA A 141 12.19 -1.53 5.95
N LEU A 142 13.32 -2.21 5.74
CA LEU A 142 14.63 -1.82 6.29
C LEU A 142 15.68 -1.59 5.20
N ILE A 143 16.59 -0.66 5.45
CA ILE A 143 17.79 -0.42 4.65
C ILE A 143 19.00 -0.80 5.49
N GLU A 144 19.87 -1.65 4.92
CA GLU A 144 21.18 -1.95 5.49
C GLU A 144 22.20 -0.90 5.03
N GLN A 145 22.90 -0.29 5.98
CA GLN A 145 24.03 0.60 5.74
C GLN A 145 25.13 0.27 6.75
N ASP A 146 26.34 -0.04 6.28
CA ASP A 146 27.49 -0.35 7.13
C ASP A 146 27.19 -1.41 8.21
N ARG A 147 26.48 -2.48 7.82
CA ARG A 147 26.03 -3.59 8.70
C ARG A 147 25.05 -3.18 9.80
N THR A 148 24.45 -2.00 9.69
CA THR A 148 23.37 -1.52 10.56
C THR A 148 22.07 -1.41 9.77
N PHE A 149 20.93 -1.59 10.44
CA PHE A 149 19.61 -1.50 9.82
C PHE A 149 18.88 -0.27 10.33
N ARG A 150 18.19 0.42 9.41
CA ARG A 150 17.28 1.52 9.73
C ARG A 150 15.96 1.37 8.98
N PRO A 151 14.85 1.93 9.49
CA PRO A 151 13.61 2.06 8.73
C PRO A 151 13.87 2.75 7.38
N ALA A 152 13.28 2.19 6.32
CA ALA A 152 13.21 2.87 5.03
C ALA A 152 12.29 4.10 5.15
N ARG A 153 12.73 5.23 4.60
CA ARG A 153 11.93 6.45 4.52
C ARG A 153 11.08 6.44 3.25
N ALA A 154 10.11 7.35 3.19
CA ALA A 154 9.31 7.54 1.98
C ALA A 154 10.21 7.75 0.76
N ARG A 155 9.90 7.03 -0.33
CA ARG A 155 10.65 7.03 -1.60
C ARG A 155 12.04 6.39 -1.56
N GLU A 156 12.42 5.72 -0.47
CA GLU A 156 13.60 4.86 -0.46
C GLU A 156 13.22 3.41 -0.79
N LEU A 157 14.09 2.72 -1.54
CA LEU A 157 13.95 1.28 -1.78
C LEU A 157 14.53 0.53 -0.59
N SER A 158 13.69 -0.22 0.13
CA SER A 158 14.16 -1.10 1.19
C SER A 158 14.95 -2.27 0.62
N THR A 159 16.00 -2.66 1.33
CA THR A 159 16.80 -3.85 1.02
C THR A 159 16.31 -5.09 1.75
N HIS A 160 15.59 -4.92 2.85
CA HIS A 160 15.24 -5.99 3.79
C HIS A 160 13.81 -5.80 4.33
N ILE A 161 13.20 -6.91 4.77
CA ILE A 161 11.95 -6.90 5.53
C ILE A 161 12.28 -7.43 6.93
N GLY A 162 12.26 -6.55 7.94
CA GLY A 162 12.39 -6.91 9.34
C GLY A 162 11.04 -7.40 9.87
N LYS A 163 10.94 -8.67 10.25
CA LYS A 163 9.73 -9.26 10.82
C LYS A 163 9.82 -9.31 12.33
N PHE A 164 8.73 -8.98 13.01
CA PHE A 164 8.64 -9.02 14.46
C PHE A 164 7.75 -10.18 14.91
N PRO A 165 8.01 -10.77 16.09
CA PRO A 165 7.10 -11.75 16.67
C PRO A 165 5.73 -11.10 16.93
N SER A 166 4.68 -11.92 16.89
CA SER A 166 3.36 -11.47 17.31
C SER A 166 3.19 -11.73 18.81
N PRO A 167 2.38 -10.95 19.54
CA PRO A 167 2.11 -11.21 20.97
C PRO A 167 1.51 -12.59 21.26
N ARG A 168 0.94 -13.27 20.25
CA ARG A 168 0.35 -14.61 20.37
C ARG A 168 1.35 -15.73 20.07
N HIS A 169 2.46 -15.42 19.41
CA HIS A 169 3.44 -16.39 18.93
C HIS A 169 4.84 -15.77 19.03
N GLU A 170 5.44 -15.88 20.22
CA GLU A 170 6.76 -15.31 20.51
C GLU A 170 7.87 -15.99 19.69
N ASP A 171 7.77 -17.30 19.50
CA ASP A 171 8.75 -18.10 18.74
C ASP A 171 8.60 -18.00 17.21
N LEU A 172 7.64 -17.20 16.71
CA LEU A 172 7.33 -17.13 15.27
C LEU A 172 8.55 -16.79 14.42
N THR A 173 9.37 -15.85 14.89
CA THR A 173 10.56 -15.41 14.15
C THR A 173 11.65 -16.48 14.15
N ALA A 174 11.82 -17.21 15.27
CA ALA A 174 12.77 -18.33 15.36
C ALA A 174 12.33 -19.49 14.46
N ASN A 175 11.03 -19.81 14.47
CA ASN A 175 10.46 -20.84 13.60
C ASN A 175 10.65 -20.50 12.11
N GLU A 176 10.40 -19.25 11.73
CA GLU A 176 10.62 -18.79 10.36
C GLU A 176 12.10 -18.92 9.96
N PHE A 177 13.02 -18.47 10.82
CA PHE A 177 14.46 -18.59 10.59
C PHE A 177 14.88 -20.05 10.37
N LEU A 178 14.49 -20.95 11.27
CA LEU A 178 14.84 -22.37 11.16
C LEU A 178 14.28 -23.00 9.89
N THR A 179 13.07 -22.62 9.48
CA THR A 179 12.44 -23.14 8.26
C THR A 179 13.16 -22.63 7.00
N THR A 180 13.66 -21.39 6.99
CA THR A 180 14.42 -20.87 5.84
C THR A 180 15.83 -21.46 5.68
N MET A 181 16.34 -22.12 6.73
CA MET A 181 17.66 -22.75 6.76
C MET A 181 17.62 -24.25 6.42
N ALA A 182 16.43 -24.85 6.32
CA ALA A 182 16.20 -26.26 6.02
C ALA A 182 16.15 -26.51 4.50
#